data_AF-A0A1Q9MZX2-F1
#
_entry.id   AF-A0A1Q9MZX2-F1
#
_cell.length_a   1.000
_cell.length_b   1.000
_cell.length_c   1.000
_cell.angle_alpha   90.00
_cell.angle_beta   90.00
_cell.angle_gamma   90.00
#
_symmetry.space_group_name_H-M   'P 1'
#
loop_
_entity.id
_entity.type
_entity.pdbx_description
1 polymer ?
#
loop_
_entity_poly.entity_id
_entity_poly.type
_entity_poly.pdbx_seq_one_letter_code
_entity_poly.pdbx_strand_id
1 'polypeptide(L)'
;MAGTARSSFVWGMIFLTATLIFVILAFLALPTGGEEETCSISEMLSPLSMILDMVLGYIPTIAYAILAIGFGLFCFKKMKKFYSLWQASKPGPRFHFGLKQAIFLLIFILAFMPFILPLIDHGQNTKDHSIYNPYWNGCSNLREMLNTSSSTTGRVGYNVQGIESSLSATMRNNDTYKIIVLLGPNRLYNLATDIPFFIDFLRTGGSLFICDDKGTTNDFIMDLAILSGLQTPFVEFPKGDLADNASYIPGENPHFPVIKSFEATHATTNTPWDIIGENKGVALNHASAILPFGAILGALMGGGEFSGEESGINVVGKTSSDYSYMDMNDDFYYDPNVDKWDPSFLVDFLASMVCVLTDEQKQELIDYASAVMLGNLPKTVFAASDLPQGRLFLSSDASFLNNQLLEDSRFSNAHFAENIFNWLSYGNSPNNITIYFDEYHIKQEGFEEFSSAYIYGVFIGYVNWMSSSAILAWLYPFIAISTLSRWLPKDPEKALKKKEKKAAKKEKGEDATKFRIKFGSETAFVKKIKSLREKSDFNEPVLMLYRRILRRLNRLLGDKEPTTDNIISLIRSASKKEITAKDDVRLREFFDTMNELKAKTRRKIYSEEEFKDIFFEMTWVADWLNLNVI
;
A
#
# COMPACT_ATOMS: atom_id res chain seq x y z
N MET A 1 -34.71 21.20 -8.69
CA MET A 1 -34.07 20.10 -7.93
C MET A 1 -34.07 18.74 -8.67
N ALA A 2 -34.87 18.52 -9.72
CA ALA A 2 -34.89 17.24 -10.46
C ALA A 2 -33.68 17.00 -11.39
N GLY A 3 -32.99 18.05 -11.86
CA GLY A 3 -31.87 17.92 -12.81
C GLY A 3 -30.56 17.36 -12.23
N THR A 4 -30.27 17.61 -10.95
CA THR A 4 -29.04 17.14 -10.29
C THR A 4 -29.11 15.68 -9.83
N ALA A 5 -30.32 15.14 -9.64
CA ALA A 5 -30.53 13.73 -9.31
C ALA A 5 -30.27 12.82 -10.51
N ARG A 6 -30.61 13.26 -11.74
CA ARG A 6 -30.35 12.49 -12.96
C ARG A 6 -28.86 12.39 -13.30
N SER A 7 -28.07 13.45 -13.13
CA SER A 7 -26.63 13.36 -13.40
C SER A 7 -25.91 12.45 -12.42
N SER A 8 -26.27 12.51 -11.14
CA SER A 8 -25.70 11.65 -10.09
C SER A 8 -25.99 10.16 -10.32
N PHE A 9 -27.16 9.84 -10.87
CA PHE A 9 -27.55 8.47 -11.22
C PHE A 9 -26.79 7.95 -12.46
N VAL A 10 -26.62 8.80 -13.48
CA VAL A 10 -25.87 8.46 -14.70
C VAL A 10 -24.39 8.23 -14.39
N TRP A 11 -23.76 9.08 -13.57
CA TRP A 11 -22.37 8.86 -13.14
C TRP A 11 -22.21 7.62 -12.26
N GLY A 12 -23.22 7.30 -11.43
CA GLY A 12 -23.24 6.06 -10.65
C GLY A 12 -23.33 4.81 -11.52
N MET A 13 -24.16 4.84 -12.57
CA MET A 13 -24.26 3.76 -13.55
C MET A 13 -22.96 3.58 -14.33
N ILE A 14 -22.37 4.67 -14.84
CA ILE A 14 -21.10 4.64 -15.58
C ILE A 14 -19.96 4.09 -14.72
N PHE A 15 -19.89 4.48 -13.45
CA PHE A 15 -18.89 3.95 -12.53
C PHE A 15 -19.11 2.45 -12.29
N LEU A 16 -20.36 2.00 -12.12
CA LEU A 16 -20.67 0.60 -11.86
C LEU A 16 -20.42 -0.28 -13.08
N THR A 17 -20.72 0.18 -14.30
CA THR A 17 -20.33 -0.53 -15.54
C THR A 17 -18.83 -0.51 -15.78
N ALA A 18 -18.13 0.60 -15.51
CA ALA A 18 -16.67 0.63 -15.61
C ALA A 18 -16.00 -0.32 -14.61
N THR A 19 -16.55 -0.43 -13.40
CA THR A 19 -16.06 -1.36 -12.38
C THR A 19 -16.35 -2.81 -12.78
N LEU A 20 -17.54 -3.08 -13.34
CA LEU A 20 -17.91 -4.41 -13.84
C LEU A 20 -17.03 -4.83 -15.03
N ILE A 21 -16.77 -3.92 -15.97
CA ILE A 21 -15.87 -4.15 -17.11
C ILE A 21 -14.45 -4.40 -16.61
N PHE A 22 -13.98 -3.64 -15.62
CA PHE A 22 -12.66 -3.86 -15.02
C PHE A 22 -12.54 -5.21 -14.30
N VAL A 23 -13.58 -5.63 -13.58
CA VAL A 23 -13.63 -6.97 -12.94
C VAL A 23 -13.69 -8.08 -13.98
N ILE A 24 -14.44 -7.91 -15.08
CA ILE A 24 -14.49 -8.87 -16.19
C ILE A 24 -13.14 -8.95 -16.90
N LEU A 25 -12.47 -7.82 -17.14
CA LEU A 25 -11.13 -7.78 -17.73
C LEU A 25 -10.08 -8.37 -16.78
N ALA A 26 -10.20 -8.16 -15.46
CA ALA A 26 -9.34 -8.80 -14.47
C ALA A 26 -9.57 -10.33 -14.42
N PHE A 27 -10.81 -10.79 -14.60
CA PHE A 27 -11.12 -12.23 -14.70
C PHE A 27 -10.67 -12.86 -16.03
N LEU A 28 -10.69 -12.10 -17.12
CA LEU A 28 -10.17 -12.52 -18.43
C LEU A 28 -8.63 -12.47 -18.51
N ALA A 29 -7.99 -11.69 -17.63
CA ALA A 29 -6.54 -11.59 -17.50
C ALA A 29 -5.97 -12.54 -16.43
N LEU A 30 -6.82 -13.26 -15.68
CA LEU A 30 -6.37 -14.43 -14.93
C LEU A 30 -5.95 -15.48 -15.97
N PRO A 31 -4.73 -16.03 -15.89
CA PRO A 31 -4.32 -17.09 -16.79
C PRO A 31 -5.27 -18.26 -16.57
N THR A 32 -6.13 -18.51 -17.54
CA THR A 32 -6.85 -19.78 -17.63
C THR A 32 -5.78 -20.82 -17.86
N GLY A 33 -5.48 -21.64 -16.85
CA GLY A 33 -4.52 -22.74 -16.94
C GLY A 33 -4.73 -23.50 -18.24
N GLY A 34 -3.74 -23.42 -19.12
CA GLY A 34 -3.83 -23.88 -20.49
C GLY A 34 -2.50 -23.63 -21.19
N GLU A 35 -1.63 -24.63 -21.03
CA GLU A 35 -0.41 -24.94 -21.78
C GLU A 35 0.70 -23.87 -21.88
N GLU A 36 1.87 -24.29 -21.42
CA GLU A 36 3.12 -23.55 -21.31
C GLU A 36 3.67 -23.18 -22.70
N GLU A 37 3.72 -21.90 -23.01
CA GLU A 37 4.65 -21.38 -24.03
C GLU A 37 5.98 -21.07 -23.33
N THR A 38 7.05 -21.74 -23.77
CA THR A 38 8.43 -21.58 -23.33
C THR A 38 8.88 -20.12 -23.49
N CYS A 39 8.99 -19.40 -22.37
CA CYS A 39 9.43 -18.01 -22.35
C CYS A 39 10.96 -17.94 -22.51
N SER A 40 11.44 -17.17 -23.48
CA SER A 40 12.88 -17.06 -23.78
C SER A 40 13.61 -16.20 -22.74
N ILE A 41 14.88 -16.53 -22.47
CA ILE A 41 15.82 -15.88 -21.52
C ILE A 41 15.86 -14.34 -21.66
N SER A 42 15.61 -13.80 -22.86
CA SER A 42 15.60 -12.35 -23.11
C SER A 42 14.39 -11.61 -22.52
N GLU A 43 13.26 -12.29 -22.37
CA GLU A 43 12.04 -11.72 -21.82
C GLU A 43 12.05 -11.75 -20.28
N MET A 44 12.63 -12.80 -19.70
CA MET A 44 12.81 -12.94 -18.24
C MET A 44 13.77 -11.87 -17.66
N LEU A 45 14.78 -11.45 -18.44
CA LEU A 45 15.72 -10.39 -18.06
C LEU A 45 15.27 -8.97 -18.42
N SER A 46 14.09 -8.80 -19.06
CA SER A 46 13.62 -7.47 -19.39
C SER A 46 13.12 -6.75 -18.12
N PRO A 47 13.53 -5.49 -17.86
CA PRO A 47 12.96 -4.71 -16.75
C PRO A 47 11.43 -4.56 -16.84
N LEU A 48 10.85 -4.80 -18.02
CA LEU A 48 9.44 -4.63 -18.34
C LEU A 48 8.59 -5.82 -17.88
N SER A 49 9.09 -7.06 -18.02
CA SER A 49 8.44 -8.27 -17.49
C SER A 49 8.45 -8.27 -15.96
N MET A 50 9.56 -7.89 -15.32
CA MET A 50 9.61 -7.67 -13.86
C MET A 50 8.58 -6.64 -13.38
N ILE A 51 8.42 -5.52 -14.09
CA ILE A 51 7.41 -4.51 -13.76
C ILE A 51 6.00 -5.08 -13.99
N LEU A 52 5.81 -5.89 -15.03
CA LEU A 52 4.52 -6.48 -15.36
C LEU A 52 4.09 -7.52 -14.31
N ASP A 53 4.95 -8.44 -13.91
CA ASP A 53 4.68 -9.43 -12.86
C ASP A 53 4.45 -8.77 -11.51
N MET A 54 5.24 -7.73 -11.21
CA MET A 54 5.01 -6.89 -10.04
C MET A 54 3.62 -6.26 -10.09
N VAL A 55 3.18 -5.71 -11.22
CA VAL A 55 1.85 -5.09 -11.38
C VAL A 55 0.72 -6.12 -11.36
N LEU A 56 0.91 -7.29 -11.99
CA LEU A 56 -0.06 -8.39 -12.04
C LEU A 56 -0.28 -9.01 -10.66
N GLY A 57 0.78 -9.19 -9.88
CA GLY A 57 0.70 -9.63 -8.47
C GLY A 57 -0.11 -8.67 -7.57
N TYR A 58 -0.27 -7.41 -7.99
CA TYR A 58 -1.07 -6.40 -7.27
C TYR A 58 -2.53 -6.30 -7.74
N ILE A 59 -2.94 -7.02 -8.78
CA ILE A 59 -4.33 -7.02 -9.25
C ILE A 59 -5.31 -7.54 -8.18
N PRO A 60 -5.04 -8.64 -7.44
CA PRO A 60 -5.92 -9.12 -6.39
C PRO A 60 -6.13 -8.06 -5.29
N THR A 61 -5.07 -7.40 -4.83
CA THR A 61 -5.16 -6.36 -3.80
C THR A 61 -5.90 -5.11 -4.28
N ILE A 62 -5.74 -4.71 -5.55
CA ILE A 62 -6.54 -3.62 -6.15
C ILE A 62 -8.02 -4.04 -6.24
N ALA A 63 -8.31 -5.26 -6.66
CA ALA A 63 -9.68 -5.80 -6.72
C ALA A 63 -10.33 -5.85 -5.32
N TYR A 64 -9.58 -6.26 -4.28
CA TYR A 64 -10.04 -6.24 -2.89
C TYR A 64 -10.26 -4.82 -2.37
N ALA A 65 -9.38 -3.87 -2.70
CA ALA A 65 -9.58 -2.47 -2.35
C ALA A 65 -10.86 -1.93 -2.99
N ILE A 66 -11.12 -2.26 -4.26
CA ILE A 66 -12.35 -1.88 -4.97
C ILE A 66 -13.58 -2.53 -4.33
N LEU A 67 -13.53 -3.82 -3.97
CA LEU A 67 -14.60 -4.52 -3.27
C LEU A 67 -14.86 -3.94 -1.88
N ALA A 68 -13.81 -3.64 -1.11
CA ALA A 68 -13.92 -3.01 0.21
C ALA A 68 -14.50 -1.59 0.12
N ILE A 69 -14.10 -0.82 -0.90
CA ILE A 69 -14.70 0.49 -1.20
C ILE A 69 -16.18 0.32 -1.59
N GLY A 70 -16.49 -0.66 -2.44
CA GLY A 70 -17.85 -1.00 -2.87
C GLY A 70 -18.76 -1.40 -1.70
N PHE A 71 -18.28 -2.29 -0.83
CA PHE A 71 -18.95 -2.73 0.38
C PHE A 71 -19.10 -1.58 1.38
N GLY A 72 -18.06 -0.75 1.55
CA GLY A 72 -18.11 0.46 2.37
C GLY A 72 -19.17 1.45 1.87
N LEU A 73 -19.28 1.65 0.55
CA LEU A 73 -20.32 2.49 -0.07
C LEU A 73 -21.72 1.87 0.07
N PHE A 74 -21.84 0.55 0.00
CA PHE A 74 -23.10 -0.17 0.22
C PHE A 74 -23.57 -0.05 1.68
N CYS A 75 -22.69 -0.32 2.65
CA CYS A 75 -22.95 -0.12 4.06
C CYS A 75 -23.25 1.35 4.37
N PHE A 76 -22.57 2.30 3.72
CA PHE A 76 -22.88 3.73 3.83
C PHE A 76 -24.30 4.05 3.35
N LYS A 77 -24.75 3.49 2.20
CA LYS A 77 -26.14 3.67 1.73
C LYS A 77 -27.16 3.08 2.70
N LYS A 78 -26.92 1.87 3.20
CA LYS A 78 -27.80 1.21 4.20
C LYS A 78 -27.84 1.98 5.51
N MET A 79 -26.68 2.39 6.04
CA MET A 79 -26.58 3.21 7.25
C MET A 79 -27.24 4.57 7.06
N LYS A 80 -27.07 5.25 5.92
CA LYS A 80 -27.77 6.52 5.66
C LYS A 80 -29.30 6.34 5.66
N LYS A 81 -29.81 5.24 5.08
CA LYS A 81 -31.23 4.90 5.09
C LYS A 81 -31.72 4.63 6.52
N PHE A 82 -31.00 3.79 7.28
CA PHE A 82 -31.29 3.49 8.67
C PHE A 82 -31.25 4.74 9.56
N TYR A 83 -30.26 5.60 9.36
CA TYR A 83 -30.09 6.86 10.08
C TYR A 83 -31.17 7.88 9.73
N SER A 84 -31.63 7.93 8.48
CA SER A 84 -32.77 8.78 8.11
C SER A 84 -34.08 8.31 8.74
N LEU A 85 -34.27 6.99 8.87
CA LEU A 85 -35.42 6.41 9.58
C LEU A 85 -35.32 6.65 11.10
N TRP A 86 -34.11 6.58 11.67
CA TRP A 86 -33.87 6.85 13.09
C TRP A 86 -33.99 8.34 13.44
N GLN A 87 -33.52 9.25 12.58
CA GLN A 87 -33.70 10.70 12.75
C GLN A 87 -35.16 11.16 12.63
N ALA A 88 -36.03 10.40 11.95
CA ALA A 88 -37.47 10.65 11.97
C ALA A 88 -38.09 10.43 13.36
N SER A 89 -37.39 9.75 14.28
CA SER A 89 -37.92 9.34 15.59
C SER A 89 -37.45 10.16 16.79
N LYS A 90 -36.43 11.03 16.70
CA LYS A 90 -35.94 11.83 17.85
C LYS A 90 -35.55 13.28 17.50
N PRO A 91 -36.03 14.30 18.25
CA PRO A 91 -35.60 15.69 18.10
C PRO A 91 -34.24 15.89 18.79
N GLY A 92 -33.15 15.76 18.04
CA GLY A 92 -31.78 15.99 18.50
C GLY A 92 -30.90 16.65 17.44
N PRO A 93 -29.70 17.15 17.82
CA PRO A 93 -28.79 17.82 16.89
C PRO A 93 -28.42 16.89 15.73
N ARG A 94 -28.67 17.34 14.50
CA ARG A 94 -28.53 16.55 13.27
C ARG A 94 -27.07 16.26 12.97
N PHE A 95 -26.56 15.11 13.42
CA PHE A 95 -25.26 14.60 12.99
C PHE A 95 -25.31 14.35 11.48
N HIS A 96 -24.48 15.04 10.70
CA HIS A 96 -24.38 14.84 9.26
C HIS A 96 -23.16 13.94 8.99
N PHE A 97 -23.40 12.65 8.80
CA PHE A 97 -22.38 11.71 8.34
C PHE A 97 -22.18 11.88 6.83
N GLY A 98 -21.19 12.69 6.44
CA GLY A 98 -20.84 12.99 5.06
C GLY A 98 -19.83 12.01 4.47
N LEU A 99 -19.62 12.09 3.15
CA LEU A 99 -18.64 11.27 2.40
C LEU A 99 -17.23 11.34 3.01
N LYS A 100 -16.83 12.51 3.53
CA LYS A 100 -15.52 12.70 4.17
C LYS A 100 -15.38 11.84 5.43
N GLN A 101 -16.42 11.78 6.27
CA GLN A 101 -16.41 10.91 7.45
C GLN A 101 -16.42 9.43 7.06
N ALA A 102 -17.11 9.05 5.98
CA ALA A 102 -17.10 7.68 5.49
C ALA A 102 -15.73 7.23 4.97
N ILE A 103 -15.06 8.07 4.16
CA ILE A 103 -13.68 7.81 3.71
C ILE A 103 -12.73 7.73 4.90
N PHE A 104 -12.89 8.64 5.89
CA PHE A 104 -12.06 8.61 7.08
C PHE A 104 -12.29 7.34 7.92
N LEU A 105 -13.53 6.91 8.07
CA LEU A 105 -13.87 5.65 8.74
C LEU A 105 -13.29 4.45 7.98
N LEU A 106 -13.33 4.44 6.65
CA LEU A 106 -12.74 3.38 5.84
C LEU A 106 -11.21 3.33 6.01
N ILE A 107 -10.53 4.48 5.90
CA ILE A 107 -9.09 4.59 6.13
C ILE A 107 -8.75 4.15 7.56
N PHE A 108 -9.55 4.55 8.54
CA PHE A 108 -9.38 4.14 9.93
C PHE A 108 -9.52 2.62 10.08
N ILE A 109 -10.57 2.01 9.53
CA ILE A 109 -10.75 0.56 9.57
C ILE A 109 -9.57 -0.15 8.91
N LEU A 110 -9.15 0.28 7.71
CA LEU A 110 -8.03 -0.33 6.99
C LEU A 110 -6.70 -0.14 7.71
N ALA A 111 -6.45 1.02 8.32
CA ALA A 111 -5.22 1.30 9.06
C ALA A 111 -5.16 0.56 10.41
N PHE A 112 -6.30 0.31 11.04
CA PHE A 112 -6.39 -0.43 12.30
C PHE A 112 -6.59 -1.94 12.09
N MET A 113 -6.95 -2.37 10.89
CA MET A 113 -7.16 -3.78 10.55
C MET A 113 -5.98 -4.68 10.96
N PRO A 114 -4.70 -4.31 10.69
CA PRO A 114 -3.55 -5.11 11.09
C PRO A 114 -3.39 -5.25 12.61
N PHE A 115 -3.98 -4.35 13.40
CA PHE A 115 -3.96 -4.44 14.86
C PHE A 115 -5.17 -5.19 15.42
N ILE A 116 -6.32 -5.11 14.73
CA ILE A 116 -7.57 -5.73 15.18
C ILE A 116 -7.61 -7.21 14.82
N LEU A 117 -7.18 -7.59 13.60
CA LEU A 117 -7.30 -8.97 13.13
C LEU A 117 -6.48 -9.95 13.97
N PRO A 118 -5.21 -9.67 14.37
CA PRO A 118 -4.46 -10.58 15.23
C PRO A 118 -5.06 -10.74 16.64
N LEU A 119 -5.95 -9.85 17.09
CA LEU A 119 -6.66 -10.05 18.36
C LEU A 119 -7.73 -11.14 18.27
N ILE A 120 -8.14 -11.53 17.06
CA ILE A 120 -9.21 -12.51 16.83
C ILE A 120 -8.63 -13.93 16.71
N ASP A 121 -7.53 -14.09 15.98
CA ASP A 121 -6.92 -15.38 15.63
C ASP A 121 -5.47 -15.52 16.14
N HIS A 122 -5.05 -14.60 17.03
CA HIS A 122 -3.69 -14.54 17.59
C HIS A 122 -2.56 -14.31 16.58
N GLY A 123 -2.87 -13.99 15.32
CA GLY A 123 -1.84 -13.80 14.29
C GLY A 123 -1.07 -15.07 13.96
N GLN A 124 -1.67 -16.24 14.18
CA GLN A 124 -1.04 -17.54 13.94
C GLN A 124 -1.46 -18.10 12.59
N ASN A 125 -0.50 -18.72 11.91
CA ASN A 125 -0.69 -19.37 10.63
C ASN A 125 -1.04 -20.87 10.83
N THR A 126 -2.15 -21.35 10.29
CA THR A 126 -2.58 -22.77 10.42
C THR A 126 -2.32 -23.60 9.16
N LYS A 127 -1.49 -23.08 8.25
CA LYS A 127 -1.10 -23.77 7.02
C LYS A 127 -0.26 -25.01 7.29
N ASP A 128 -0.21 -25.87 6.29
CA ASP A 128 0.70 -27.01 6.21
C ASP A 128 2.15 -26.53 6.42
N HIS A 129 2.94 -27.32 7.15
CA HIS A 129 4.31 -27.03 7.60
C HIS A 129 4.49 -25.81 8.50
N SER A 130 3.44 -25.06 8.82
CA SER A 130 3.54 -23.91 9.72
C SER A 130 3.90 -24.35 11.15
N ILE A 131 4.79 -23.61 11.81
CA ILE A 131 5.17 -23.86 13.20
C ILE A 131 4.06 -23.53 14.22
N TYR A 132 2.97 -22.93 13.77
CA TYR A 132 1.80 -22.64 14.59
C TYR A 132 0.65 -23.60 14.34
N ASN A 133 0.76 -24.48 13.33
CA ASN A 133 -0.27 -25.46 13.01
C ASN A 133 -0.15 -26.70 13.95
N PRO A 134 -1.17 -26.99 14.77
CA PRO A 134 -1.17 -28.14 15.69
C PRO A 134 -1.64 -29.45 15.05
N TYR A 135 -2.08 -29.43 13.78
CA TYR A 135 -2.55 -30.63 13.09
C TYR A 135 -1.39 -31.51 12.63
N TRP A 136 -1.71 -32.70 12.11
CA TRP A 136 -0.73 -33.72 11.72
C TRP A 136 0.30 -33.23 10.68
N ASN A 137 -0.11 -32.32 9.80
CA ASN A 137 0.67 -31.71 8.72
C ASN A 137 1.34 -30.37 9.12
N GLY A 138 1.26 -29.98 10.39
CA GLY A 138 1.93 -28.78 10.92
C GLY A 138 3.27 -29.09 11.57
N CYS A 139 3.99 -28.05 12.01
CA CYS A 139 5.31 -28.14 12.65
C CYS A 139 5.32 -27.58 14.08
N SER A 140 4.18 -27.55 14.77
CA SER A 140 4.10 -27.05 16.15
C SER A 140 4.95 -27.86 17.14
N ASN A 141 5.05 -29.17 16.95
CA ASN A 141 5.85 -30.06 17.78
C ASN A 141 7.33 -29.83 17.55
N LEU A 142 7.75 -29.55 16.31
CA LEU A 142 9.11 -29.12 16.01
C LEU A 142 9.45 -27.85 16.79
N ARG A 143 8.55 -26.87 16.79
CA ARG A 143 8.73 -25.62 17.53
C ARG A 143 8.79 -25.88 19.03
N GLU A 144 7.91 -26.71 19.58
CA GLU A 144 7.94 -27.06 21.00
C GLU A 144 9.26 -27.77 21.34
N MET A 145 9.66 -28.75 20.53
CA MET A 145 10.96 -29.43 20.65
C MET A 145 12.10 -28.42 20.64
N LEU A 146 12.21 -27.51 19.68
CA LEU A 146 13.32 -26.54 19.67
C LEU A 146 13.31 -25.55 20.84
N ASN A 147 12.13 -25.17 21.36
CA ASN A 147 12.02 -24.31 22.54
C ASN A 147 12.28 -25.06 23.87
N THR A 148 11.96 -26.36 23.92
CA THR A 148 11.99 -27.17 25.15
C THR A 148 13.17 -28.14 25.24
N SER A 149 13.78 -28.49 24.10
CA SER A 149 14.90 -29.41 23.96
C SER A 149 16.15 -28.82 24.60
N SER A 150 16.19 -28.98 25.91
CA SER A 150 17.22 -29.70 26.61
C SER A 150 16.64 -30.24 27.93
N SER A 151 15.58 -31.05 27.85
CA SER A 151 15.09 -31.81 29.01
C SER A 151 16.10 -32.89 29.45
N THR A 152 16.94 -33.39 28.55
CA THR A 152 17.97 -34.40 28.85
C THR A 152 19.30 -33.79 29.32
N THR A 153 19.58 -32.51 29.04
CA THR A 153 20.89 -31.87 29.34
C THR A 153 20.82 -30.57 30.17
N GLY A 154 19.63 -30.12 30.59
CA GLY A 154 19.46 -28.96 31.48
C GLY A 154 19.83 -27.61 30.86
N ARG A 155 19.96 -27.53 29.53
CA ARG A 155 20.16 -26.28 28.79
C ARG A 155 18.80 -25.60 28.55
N VAL A 156 18.86 -24.31 28.29
CA VAL A 156 17.69 -23.56 27.82
C VAL A 156 17.58 -23.79 26.31
N GLY A 157 16.35 -23.95 25.77
CA GLY A 157 16.12 -24.18 24.34
C GLY A 157 16.38 -22.93 23.49
N TYR A 158 16.25 -23.09 22.16
CA TYR A 158 16.41 -22.00 21.20
C TYR A 158 15.27 -20.99 21.31
N ASN A 159 15.52 -19.73 20.92
CA ASN A 159 14.44 -18.77 20.71
C ASN A 159 13.84 -19.00 19.32
N VAL A 160 12.62 -19.54 19.23
CA VAL A 160 11.96 -19.84 17.95
C VAL A 160 10.92 -18.80 17.60
N GLN A 161 11.02 -18.21 16.39
CA GLN A 161 10.12 -17.16 15.90
C GLN A 161 9.67 -17.45 14.45
N GLY A 162 8.43 -17.11 14.11
CA GLY A 162 7.94 -17.13 12.72
C GLY A 162 7.98 -15.75 12.07
N ILE A 163 8.35 -15.67 10.79
CA ILE A 163 8.38 -14.45 9.99
C ILE A 163 7.15 -14.42 9.08
N GLU A 164 6.22 -13.52 9.38
CA GLU A 164 4.95 -13.39 8.65
C GLU A 164 4.94 -12.27 7.60
N SER A 165 5.99 -11.43 7.53
CA SER A 165 5.93 -10.17 6.75
C SER A 165 7.12 -9.91 5.84
N SER A 166 8.30 -9.72 6.39
CA SER A 166 9.51 -9.50 5.61
C SER A 166 10.72 -10.05 6.34
N LEU A 167 11.51 -10.82 5.61
CA LEU A 167 12.77 -11.37 6.07
C LEU A 167 13.73 -10.28 6.58
N SER A 168 13.69 -9.08 5.97
CA SER A 168 14.50 -7.92 6.39
C SER A 168 14.31 -7.49 7.85
N ALA A 169 13.19 -7.84 8.48
CA ALA A 169 12.95 -7.56 9.89
C ALA A 169 13.95 -8.30 10.80
N THR A 170 14.40 -9.49 10.39
CA THR A 170 15.36 -10.30 11.16
C THR A 170 16.70 -9.60 11.33
N MET A 171 17.13 -8.78 10.37
CA MET A 171 18.40 -8.03 10.44
C MET A 171 18.40 -6.97 11.53
N ARG A 172 17.22 -6.49 11.95
CA ARG A 172 17.08 -5.44 12.97
C ARG A 172 17.17 -5.97 14.40
N ASN A 173 17.02 -7.27 14.61
CA ASN A 173 17.16 -7.89 15.92
C ASN A 173 18.63 -8.05 16.29
N ASN A 174 18.98 -7.69 17.55
CA ASN A 174 20.33 -7.72 18.12
C ASN A 174 20.83 -9.14 18.47
N ASP A 175 20.26 -10.18 17.86
CA ASP A 175 20.63 -11.56 18.15
C ASP A 175 22.06 -11.85 17.66
N THR A 176 22.79 -12.68 18.42
CA THR A 176 24.20 -12.97 18.16
C THR A 176 24.39 -13.92 17.00
N TYR A 177 23.49 -14.90 16.85
CA TYR A 177 23.49 -15.86 15.76
C TYR A 177 22.06 -16.17 15.30
N LYS A 178 21.87 -16.38 14.00
CA LYS A 178 20.55 -16.50 13.38
C LYS A 178 20.52 -17.70 12.45
N ILE A 179 19.47 -18.50 12.55
CA ILE A 179 19.18 -19.59 11.63
C ILE A 179 17.85 -19.26 10.95
N ILE A 180 17.80 -19.29 9.63
CA ILE A 180 16.55 -19.15 8.87
C ILE A 180 16.17 -20.53 8.33
N VAL A 181 14.90 -20.90 8.49
CA VAL A 181 14.32 -22.16 8.04
C VAL A 181 13.22 -21.87 7.03
N LEU A 182 13.35 -22.45 5.84
CA LEU A 182 12.35 -22.44 4.78
C LEU A 182 11.73 -23.84 4.72
N LEU A 183 10.46 -23.96 5.11
CA LEU A 183 9.74 -25.24 5.12
C LEU A 183 8.66 -25.24 4.03
N GLY A 184 8.87 -26.00 2.97
CA GLY A 184 7.92 -26.15 1.86
C GLY A 184 7.48 -24.81 1.25
N PRO A 185 8.39 -23.88 0.91
CA PRO A 185 7.97 -22.59 0.37
C PRO A 185 7.33 -22.79 -1.00
N ASN A 186 6.08 -22.36 -1.18
CA ASN A 186 5.34 -22.48 -2.44
C ASN A 186 4.89 -21.11 -2.98
N ARG A 187 5.60 -20.06 -2.55
CA ARG A 187 5.45 -18.69 -3.03
C ARG A 187 6.79 -18.16 -3.51
N LEU A 188 6.79 -17.59 -4.71
CA LEU A 188 7.98 -17.00 -5.32
C LEU A 188 8.60 -15.93 -4.42
N TYR A 189 9.91 -16.01 -4.27
CA TYR A 189 10.73 -15.01 -3.60
C TYR A 189 10.92 -13.80 -4.51
N ASN A 190 10.94 -12.60 -3.93
CA ASN A 190 11.16 -11.39 -4.71
C ASN A 190 12.66 -11.22 -5.01
N LEU A 191 13.03 -11.33 -6.29
CA LEU A 191 14.39 -11.17 -6.79
C LEU A 191 15.06 -9.85 -6.35
N ALA A 192 14.28 -8.77 -6.22
CA ALA A 192 14.81 -7.44 -5.89
C ALA A 192 15.02 -7.20 -4.39
N THR A 193 14.35 -7.93 -3.51
CA THR A 193 14.38 -7.68 -2.05
C THR A 193 14.80 -8.88 -1.22
N ASP A 194 14.30 -10.08 -1.55
CA ASP A 194 14.49 -11.26 -0.72
C ASP A 194 15.83 -11.94 -1.02
N ILE A 195 16.18 -12.10 -2.30
CA ILE A 195 17.47 -12.72 -2.67
C ILE A 195 18.67 -11.90 -2.17
N PRO A 196 18.74 -10.56 -2.35
CA PRO A 196 19.82 -9.76 -1.78
C PRO A 196 19.89 -9.88 -0.25
N PHE A 197 18.75 -9.98 0.42
CA PHE A 197 18.71 -10.22 1.87
C PHE A 197 19.37 -11.55 2.24
N PHE A 198 19.09 -12.65 1.54
CA PHE A 198 19.70 -13.95 1.84
C PHE A 198 21.20 -13.96 1.55
N ILE A 199 21.64 -13.28 0.49
CA ILE A 199 23.07 -13.12 0.20
C ILE A 199 23.76 -12.39 1.36
N ASP A 200 23.20 -11.27 1.83
CA ASP A 200 23.75 -10.53 2.97
C ASP A 200 23.67 -11.34 4.28
N PHE A 201 22.61 -12.13 4.46
CA PHE A 201 22.46 -13.04 5.60
C PHE A 201 23.54 -14.12 5.65
N LEU A 202 23.79 -14.80 4.54
CA LEU A 202 24.84 -15.81 4.46
C LEU A 202 26.23 -15.16 4.59
N ARG A 203 26.43 -13.96 4.04
CA ARG A 203 27.68 -13.18 4.18
C ARG A 203 27.92 -12.61 5.58
N THR A 204 26.90 -12.52 6.43
CA THR A 204 27.06 -12.14 7.84
C THR A 204 27.23 -13.36 8.75
N GLY A 205 27.18 -14.55 8.16
CA GLY A 205 27.42 -15.83 8.81
C GLY A 205 26.19 -16.52 9.38
N GLY A 206 24.99 -16.08 8.97
CA GLY A 206 23.76 -16.79 9.25
C GLY A 206 23.75 -18.19 8.63
N SER A 207 22.98 -19.10 9.23
CA SER A 207 22.76 -20.44 8.68
C SER A 207 21.36 -20.56 8.07
N LEU A 208 21.27 -21.29 6.97
CA LEU A 208 20.05 -21.50 6.20
C LEU A 208 19.70 -22.98 6.18
N PHE A 209 18.44 -23.29 6.45
CA PHE A 209 17.88 -24.62 6.32
C PHE A 209 16.72 -24.57 5.34
N ILE A 210 16.81 -25.33 4.26
CA ILE A 210 15.79 -25.37 3.21
C ILE A 210 15.24 -26.79 3.15
N CYS A 211 13.93 -26.92 3.29
CA CYS A 211 13.20 -28.15 3.03
C CYS A 211 12.22 -27.90 1.88
N ASP A 212 12.43 -28.57 0.76
CA ASP A 212 11.50 -28.50 -0.37
C ASP A 212 10.32 -29.45 -0.17
N ASP A 213 9.15 -29.09 -0.69
CA ASP A 213 7.95 -29.94 -0.73
C ASP A 213 7.14 -29.54 -1.99
N LYS A 214 7.78 -29.69 -3.16
CA LYS A 214 7.22 -29.37 -4.50
C LYS A 214 6.93 -27.89 -4.74
N GLY A 215 7.74 -27.01 -4.12
CA GLY A 215 7.48 -25.59 -4.06
C GLY A 215 8.29 -24.72 -5.03
N THR A 216 8.50 -23.47 -4.65
CA THR A 216 9.28 -22.46 -5.37
C THR A 216 10.76 -22.46 -4.96
N THR A 217 11.22 -23.55 -4.33
CA THR A 217 12.58 -23.68 -3.80
C THR A 217 13.63 -23.70 -4.91
N ASN A 218 13.32 -24.29 -6.07
CA ASN A 218 14.21 -24.33 -7.24
C ASN A 218 14.58 -22.92 -7.71
N ASP A 219 13.57 -22.10 -7.98
CA ASP A 219 13.76 -20.73 -8.44
C ASP A 219 14.59 -19.94 -7.41
N PHE A 220 14.27 -20.12 -6.12
CA PHE A 220 15.00 -19.47 -5.02
C PHE A 220 16.49 -19.85 -4.98
N ILE A 221 16.82 -21.15 -4.95
CA ILE A 221 18.22 -21.60 -4.87
C ILE A 221 18.99 -21.20 -6.12
N MET A 222 18.36 -21.30 -7.30
CA MET A 222 18.96 -20.88 -8.56
C MET A 222 19.27 -19.39 -8.55
N ASP A 223 18.31 -18.55 -8.20
CA ASP A 223 18.49 -17.10 -8.10
C ASP A 223 19.57 -16.74 -7.07
N LEU A 224 19.58 -17.43 -5.92
CA LEU A 224 20.57 -17.25 -4.88
C LEU A 224 21.98 -17.63 -5.37
N ALA A 225 22.12 -18.75 -6.08
CA ALA A 225 23.38 -19.20 -6.66
C ALA A 225 23.90 -18.21 -7.71
N ILE A 226 23.06 -17.79 -8.65
CA ILE A 226 23.46 -16.86 -9.72
C ILE A 226 23.83 -15.50 -9.14
N LEU A 227 22.98 -14.92 -8.29
CA LEU A 227 23.20 -13.57 -7.74
C LEU A 227 24.30 -13.51 -6.67
N SER A 228 24.60 -14.63 -5.99
CA SER A 228 25.76 -14.72 -5.09
C SER A 228 27.08 -14.89 -5.82
N GLY A 229 27.06 -15.10 -7.14
CA GLY A 229 28.24 -15.40 -7.95
C GLY A 229 28.77 -16.82 -7.72
N LEU A 230 27.84 -17.78 -7.59
CA LEU A 230 28.10 -19.20 -7.33
C LEU A 230 28.80 -19.47 -5.98
N GLN A 231 28.65 -18.57 -5.01
CA GLN A 231 29.13 -18.79 -3.64
C GLN A 231 28.20 -19.73 -2.86
N THR A 232 26.92 -19.73 -3.18
CA THR A 232 25.97 -20.75 -2.72
C THR A 232 25.90 -21.86 -3.76
N PRO A 233 25.79 -23.13 -3.32
CA PRO A 233 25.79 -24.23 -4.25
C PRO A 233 24.52 -24.22 -5.10
N PHE A 234 24.67 -24.64 -6.35
CA PHE A 234 23.56 -24.79 -7.29
C PHE A 234 22.96 -26.19 -7.14
N VAL A 235 21.64 -26.24 -6.94
CA VAL A 235 20.87 -27.47 -6.70
C VAL A 235 19.53 -27.35 -7.39
N GLU A 236 19.03 -28.49 -7.86
CA GLU A 236 17.67 -28.62 -8.37
C GLU A 236 16.91 -29.75 -7.66
N PHE A 237 15.62 -29.51 -7.42
CA PHE A 237 14.63 -30.44 -6.90
C PHE A 237 13.67 -30.83 -8.04
N PRO A 238 13.77 -32.03 -8.63
CA PRO A 238 12.85 -32.47 -9.67
C PRO A 238 11.40 -32.49 -9.17
N LYS A 239 10.43 -32.13 -10.02
CA LYS A 239 9.01 -31.99 -9.62
C LYS A 239 8.28 -33.31 -9.31
N GLY A 240 8.92 -34.46 -9.52
CA GLY A 240 8.35 -35.78 -9.29
C GLY A 240 8.44 -36.25 -7.83
N ASP A 241 7.77 -37.36 -7.56
CA ASP A 241 7.83 -38.08 -6.29
C ASP A 241 8.98 -39.09 -6.28
N LEU A 242 9.74 -39.06 -5.20
CA LEU A 242 10.78 -40.02 -4.94
C LEU A 242 10.17 -41.33 -4.43
N ALA A 243 10.28 -42.37 -5.23
CA ALA A 243 9.93 -43.73 -4.85
C ALA A 243 11.19 -44.50 -4.40
N ASP A 244 11.09 -45.28 -3.32
CA ASP A 244 12.11 -46.25 -2.93
C ASP A 244 11.48 -47.64 -2.70
N ASN A 245 11.66 -48.54 -3.66
CA ASN A 245 11.07 -49.88 -3.61
C ASN A 245 11.76 -50.81 -2.60
N ALA A 246 12.95 -50.47 -2.08
CA ALA A 246 13.66 -51.30 -1.11
C ALA A 246 13.48 -50.83 0.33
N SER A 247 13.30 -49.52 0.55
CA SER A 247 13.17 -48.95 1.90
C SER A 247 12.06 -47.91 1.96
N TYR A 248 10.86 -48.35 2.34
CA TYR A 248 9.67 -47.50 2.53
C TYR A 248 8.92 -47.90 3.81
N ILE A 249 7.94 -47.09 4.22
CA ILE A 249 7.12 -47.36 5.40
C ILE A 249 6.29 -48.64 5.17
N PRO A 250 6.42 -49.68 6.03
CA PRO A 250 5.67 -50.92 5.84
C PRO A 250 4.15 -50.69 5.87
N GLY A 251 3.45 -51.11 4.80
CA GLY A 251 2.01 -50.95 4.65
C GLY A 251 1.59 -49.70 3.87
N GLU A 252 2.52 -48.82 3.54
CA GLU A 252 2.32 -47.66 2.66
C GLU A 252 2.91 -47.93 1.26
N ASN A 253 2.80 -46.94 0.36
CA ASN A 253 3.38 -47.00 -0.97
C ASN A 253 4.89 -46.63 -0.97
N PRO A 254 5.62 -46.91 -2.06
CA PRO A 254 7.04 -46.56 -2.20
C PRO A 254 7.37 -45.05 -2.15
N HIS A 255 6.38 -44.15 -2.27
CA HIS A 255 6.54 -42.69 -2.16
C HIS A 255 6.67 -42.21 -0.69
N PHE A 256 6.67 -43.15 0.27
CA PHE A 256 7.05 -42.92 1.67
C PHE A 256 8.42 -43.55 1.98
N PRO A 257 9.52 -43.06 1.37
CA PRO A 257 10.82 -43.67 1.55
C PRO A 257 11.33 -43.50 2.98
N VAL A 258 12.06 -44.50 3.47
CA VAL A 258 12.73 -44.50 4.77
C VAL A 258 14.23 -44.50 4.55
N ILE A 259 14.85 -43.35 4.77
CA ILE A 259 16.28 -43.14 4.58
C ILE A 259 17.05 -43.84 5.69
N LYS A 260 17.91 -44.78 5.28
CA LYS A 260 18.80 -45.55 6.17
C LYS A 260 20.27 -45.39 5.81
N SER A 261 20.56 -44.96 4.58
CA SER A 261 21.92 -44.74 4.11
C SER A 261 22.32 -43.29 4.41
N PHE A 262 23.08 -43.12 5.48
CA PHE A 262 23.61 -41.83 5.90
C PHE A 262 25.13 -41.80 5.85
N GLU A 263 25.69 -40.63 5.57
CA GLU A 263 27.14 -40.42 5.62
C GLU A 263 27.62 -40.50 7.08
N ALA A 264 28.39 -41.53 7.41
CA ALA A 264 28.78 -41.82 8.79
C ALA A 264 29.66 -40.72 9.41
N THR A 265 30.37 -39.95 8.58
CA THR A 265 31.32 -38.95 9.04
C THR A 265 30.72 -37.56 9.28
N HIS A 266 29.48 -37.31 8.84
CA HIS A 266 28.88 -35.99 8.96
C HIS A 266 28.38 -35.70 10.39
N ALA A 267 28.49 -34.47 10.85
CA ALA A 267 28.15 -34.11 12.23
C ALA A 267 26.66 -34.29 12.58
N THR A 268 25.76 -34.19 11.59
CA THR A 268 24.31 -34.41 11.79
C THR A 268 23.95 -35.89 11.95
N THR A 269 24.89 -36.78 11.64
CA THR A 269 24.75 -38.23 11.64
C THR A 269 25.74 -38.92 12.59
N ASN A 270 26.71 -38.19 13.14
CA ASN A 270 27.80 -38.70 14.00
C ASN A 270 27.42 -38.95 15.48
N THR A 271 26.16 -38.77 15.86
CA THR A 271 25.69 -39.23 17.18
C THR A 271 25.67 -40.76 17.20
N PRO A 272 25.93 -41.44 18.35
CA PRO A 272 25.93 -42.89 18.38
C PRO A 272 24.62 -43.42 17.79
N TRP A 273 24.71 -44.08 16.63
CA TRP A 273 23.59 -44.73 15.95
C TRP A 273 22.92 -45.78 16.86
N ASP A 274 23.54 -46.14 17.98
CA ASP A 274 22.95 -46.91 19.07
C ASP A 274 21.68 -46.27 19.68
N ILE A 275 21.48 -44.95 19.55
CA ILE A 275 20.30 -44.22 20.07
C ILE A 275 19.23 -44.05 18.98
N ILE A 276 19.64 -43.86 17.72
CA ILE A 276 18.80 -44.04 16.52
C ILE A 276 18.83 -45.53 16.18
N GLY A 277 18.33 -46.37 17.10
CA GLY A 277 18.61 -47.81 17.09
C GLY A 277 18.62 -48.38 15.69
N GLU A 278 19.71 -49.05 15.31
CA GLU A 278 20.27 -49.41 13.98
C GLU A 278 19.30 -49.71 12.80
N ASN A 279 18.00 -49.78 13.04
CA ASN A 279 16.92 -50.02 12.09
C ASN A 279 15.90 -48.87 11.90
N LYS A 280 15.94 -47.80 12.71
CA LYS A 280 14.97 -46.69 12.68
C LYS A 280 15.45 -45.54 11.79
N GLY A 281 15.31 -45.69 10.47
CA GLY A 281 15.65 -44.63 9.51
C GLY A 281 14.83 -43.34 9.70
N VAL A 282 15.04 -42.37 8.80
CA VAL A 282 14.23 -41.15 8.72
C VAL A 282 13.16 -41.36 7.66
N ALA A 283 11.89 -41.25 8.05
CA ALA A 283 10.77 -41.39 7.14
C ALA A 283 10.46 -40.05 6.46
N LEU A 284 10.09 -40.13 5.19
CA LEU A 284 9.68 -39.01 4.36
C LEU A 284 8.29 -39.29 3.78
N ASN A 285 7.65 -38.28 3.23
CA ASN A 285 6.33 -38.40 2.61
C ASN A 285 6.26 -37.53 1.34
N HIS A 286 6.14 -38.18 0.17
CA HIS A 286 6.13 -37.52 -1.14
C HIS A 286 7.34 -36.58 -1.36
N ALA A 287 8.51 -37.06 -0.93
CA ALA A 287 9.78 -36.33 -1.07
C ALA A 287 10.16 -36.15 -2.54
N SER A 288 10.92 -35.10 -2.85
CA SER A 288 11.67 -35.01 -4.09
C SER A 288 13.09 -35.62 -3.92
N ALA A 289 13.96 -35.42 -4.90
CA ALA A 289 15.40 -35.65 -4.78
C ALA A 289 16.15 -34.31 -4.78
N ILE A 290 17.43 -34.36 -4.40
CA ILE A 290 18.38 -33.26 -4.52
C ILE A 290 19.32 -33.62 -5.66
N LEU A 291 19.37 -32.79 -6.70
CA LEU A 291 20.29 -32.92 -7.82
C LEU A 291 21.35 -31.80 -7.74
N PRO A 292 22.54 -32.07 -7.18
CA PRO A 292 23.61 -31.09 -7.14
C PRO A 292 24.14 -30.79 -8.54
N PHE A 293 24.46 -29.54 -8.82
CA PHE A 293 25.01 -29.13 -10.13
C PHE A 293 26.23 -29.93 -10.58
N GLY A 294 27.10 -30.31 -9.64
CA GLY A 294 28.28 -31.13 -9.95
C GLY A 294 27.93 -32.52 -10.44
N ALA A 295 26.88 -33.14 -9.87
CA ALA A 295 26.37 -34.41 -10.36
C ALA A 295 25.75 -34.26 -11.75
N ILE A 296 25.03 -33.16 -11.98
CA ILE A 296 24.46 -32.82 -13.29
C ILE A 296 25.58 -32.65 -14.31
N LEU A 297 26.57 -31.80 -14.04
CA LEU A 297 27.71 -31.57 -14.92
C LEU A 297 28.50 -32.85 -15.19
N GLY A 298 28.70 -33.68 -14.16
CA GLY A 298 29.34 -34.98 -14.28
C GLY A 298 28.62 -35.93 -15.23
N ALA A 299 27.29 -36.04 -15.07
CA ALA A 299 26.44 -36.81 -15.98
C ALA A 299 26.50 -36.26 -17.42
N LEU A 300 26.45 -34.93 -17.57
CA LEU A 300 26.55 -34.25 -18.87
C LEU A 300 27.94 -34.41 -19.53
N MET A 301 29.01 -34.63 -18.77
CA MET A 301 30.37 -34.86 -19.29
C MET A 301 30.74 -36.34 -19.43
N GLY A 302 29.79 -37.26 -19.25
CA GLY A 302 30.01 -38.70 -19.44
C GLY A 302 30.83 -39.37 -18.33
N GLY A 303 31.00 -38.71 -17.17
CA GLY A 303 31.59 -39.32 -15.99
C GLY A 303 30.51 -39.92 -15.11
N GLY A 304 30.43 -41.25 -15.09
CA GLY A 304 29.59 -41.96 -14.13
C GLY A 304 30.09 -41.72 -12.70
N GLU A 305 29.19 -41.27 -11.83
CA GLU A 305 29.39 -41.01 -10.39
C GLU A 305 30.32 -39.82 -10.05
N PHE A 306 29.84 -38.60 -10.27
CA PHE A 306 30.42 -37.43 -9.61
C PHE A 306 29.77 -37.22 -8.23
N SER A 307 30.60 -37.15 -7.18
CA SER A 307 30.20 -36.83 -5.82
C SER A 307 29.75 -35.35 -5.74
N GLY A 308 28.76 -35.06 -4.90
CA GLY A 308 28.31 -33.68 -4.67
C GLY A 308 29.43 -32.73 -4.17
N GLU A 309 30.55 -33.29 -3.70
CA GLU A 309 31.68 -32.57 -3.12
C GLU A 309 32.29 -31.54 -4.08
N GLU A 310 32.32 -31.83 -5.38
CA GLU A 310 32.82 -30.89 -6.40
C GLU A 310 31.88 -29.69 -6.61
N SER A 311 30.60 -29.82 -6.24
CA SER A 311 29.62 -28.73 -6.24
C SER A 311 29.57 -27.94 -4.92
N GLY A 312 30.45 -28.25 -3.98
CA GLY A 312 30.44 -27.67 -2.64
C GLY A 312 29.31 -28.21 -1.75
N ILE A 313 28.73 -29.37 -2.10
CA ILE A 313 27.68 -30.04 -1.32
C ILE A 313 28.16 -31.39 -0.81
N ASN A 314 28.10 -31.58 0.49
CA ASN A 314 28.29 -32.87 1.13
C ASN A 314 26.95 -33.60 1.16
N VAL A 315 26.90 -34.80 0.60
CA VAL A 315 25.71 -35.64 0.68
C VAL A 315 25.61 -36.22 2.09
N VAL A 316 24.47 -36.01 2.76
CA VAL A 316 24.23 -36.46 4.13
C VAL A 316 23.42 -37.74 4.17
N GLY A 317 22.41 -37.86 3.31
CA GLY A 317 21.52 -39.02 3.27
C GLY A 317 21.04 -39.33 1.86
N LYS A 318 20.98 -40.62 1.55
CA LYS A 318 20.56 -41.15 0.24
C LYS A 318 19.52 -42.26 0.40
N THR A 319 18.70 -42.47 -0.63
CA THR A 319 17.84 -43.65 -0.75
C THR A 319 18.64 -44.94 -0.89
N SER A 320 17.93 -46.07 -0.97
CA SER A 320 18.53 -47.37 -1.24
C SER A 320 19.32 -47.41 -2.57
N SER A 321 20.28 -48.33 -2.67
CA SER A 321 21.27 -48.34 -3.74
C SER A 321 20.71 -48.63 -5.13
N ASP A 322 19.69 -49.48 -5.26
CA ASP A 322 19.35 -50.07 -6.58
C ASP A 322 17.87 -49.98 -6.94
N TYR A 323 17.04 -49.32 -6.11
CA TYR A 323 15.58 -49.42 -6.21
C TYR A 323 14.84 -48.10 -6.01
N SER A 324 15.55 -46.98 -6.12
CA SER A 324 14.94 -45.65 -6.05
C SER A 324 14.88 -44.95 -7.39
N TYR A 325 13.76 -44.29 -7.67
CA TYR A 325 13.50 -43.54 -8.90
C TYR A 325 12.62 -42.33 -8.61
N MET A 326 12.55 -41.41 -9.57
CA MET A 326 11.62 -40.29 -9.55
C MET A 326 10.43 -40.63 -10.45
N ASP A 327 9.23 -40.61 -9.88
CA ASP A 327 7.95 -40.74 -10.59
C ASP A 327 7.40 -39.34 -10.88
N MET A 328 7.29 -38.97 -12.15
CA MET A 328 6.83 -37.65 -12.57
C MET A 328 5.33 -37.61 -12.88
N ASN A 329 4.67 -38.76 -13.01
CA ASN A 329 3.29 -38.86 -13.49
C ASN A 329 2.32 -39.54 -12.50
N ASP A 330 2.82 -39.94 -11.32
CA ASP A 330 2.09 -40.62 -10.24
C ASP A 330 1.49 -41.97 -10.68
N ASP A 331 2.19 -42.69 -11.58
CA ASP A 331 1.79 -44.03 -12.02
C ASP A 331 2.45 -45.17 -11.23
N PHE A 332 3.34 -44.84 -10.29
CA PHE A 332 4.12 -45.73 -9.44
C PHE A 332 5.17 -46.58 -10.17
N TYR A 333 5.51 -46.27 -11.42
CA TYR A 333 6.56 -46.93 -12.18
C TYR A 333 7.55 -45.91 -12.73
N TYR A 334 8.76 -46.37 -13.02
CA TYR A 334 9.72 -45.58 -13.77
C TYR A 334 9.65 -45.94 -15.25
N ASP A 335 9.22 -45.00 -16.08
CA ASP A 335 9.36 -45.05 -17.54
C ASP A 335 10.29 -43.92 -18.00
N PRO A 336 11.51 -44.21 -18.50
CA PRO A 336 12.44 -43.17 -18.96
C PRO A 336 11.90 -42.31 -20.13
N ASN A 337 10.81 -42.75 -20.79
CA ASN A 337 10.16 -41.97 -21.84
C ASN A 337 9.13 -40.98 -21.31
N VAL A 338 8.56 -41.24 -20.12
CA VAL A 338 7.50 -40.43 -19.49
C VAL A 338 8.07 -39.63 -18.33
N ASP A 339 8.86 -40.27 -17.46
CA ASP A 339 9.57 -39.66 -16.34
C ASP A 339 10.84 -38.97 -16.83
N LYS A 340 10.62 -37.80 -17.43
CA LYS A 340 11.68 -36.93 -17.91
C LYS A 340 11.81 -35.70 -17.03
N TRP A 341 13.06 -35.36 -16.74
CA TRP A 341 13.44 -34.08 -16.18
C TRP A 341 13.89 -33.20 -17.33
N ASP A 342 13.61 -31.90 -17.29
CA ASP A 342 14.04 -30.98 -18.34
C ASP A 342 15.18 -30.08 -17.84
N PRO A 343 16.46 -30.49 -18.04
CA PRO A 343 17.62 -29.64 -17.78
C PRO A 343 17.92 -28.67 -18.92
N SER A 344 16.97 -28.36 -19.82
CA SER A 344 17.19 -27.47 -20.98
C SER A 344 17.88 -26.17 -20.60
N PHE A 345 17.42 -25.50 -19.53
CA PHE A 345 18.06 -24.30 -19.01
C PHE A 345 19.54 -24.50 -18.67
N LEU A 346 19.88 -25.60 -17.98
CA LEU A 346 21.25 -25.90 -17.59
C LEU A 346 22.12 -26.22 -18.80
N VAL A 347 21.58 -26.97 -19.76
CA VAL A 347 22.27 -27.31 -21.00
C VAL A 347 22.51 -26.06 -21.85
N ASP A 348 21.55 -25.14 -21.90
CA ASP A 348 21.72 -23.85 -22.57
C ASP A 348 22.72 -22.93 -21.85
N PHE A 349 22.67 -22.89 -20.51
CA PHE A 349 23.65 -22.18 -19.69
C PHE A 349 25.06 -22.71 -19.97
N LEU A 350 25.26 -24.03 -19.95
CA LEU A 350 26.55 -24.67 -20.24
C LEU A 350 26.98 -24.47 -21.69
N ALA A 351 26.06 -24.60 -22.65
CA ALA A 351 26.35 -24.33 -24.06
C ALA A 351 26.82 -22.88 -24.28
N SER A 352 26.29 -21.92 -23.51
CA SER A 352 26.74 -20.53 -23.53
C SER A 352 28.15 -20.35 -22.97
N MET A 353 28.58 -21.21 -22.04
CA MET A 353 29.93 -21.18 -21.45
C MET A 353 30.98 -21.91 -22.30
N VAL A 354 30.59 -23.04 -22.91
CA VAL A 354 31.52 -23.97 -23.59
C VAL A 354 31.50 -23.81 -25.13
N CYS A 355 30.52 -23.07 -25.68
CA CYS A 355 30.44 -22.60 -27.07
C CYS A 355 30.45 -23.64 -28.20
N VAL A 356 30.22 -24.94 -27.95
CA VAL A 356 30.30 -25.97 -29.02
C VAL A 356 29.37 -27.16 -28.74
N LEU A 357 28.05 -26.99 -28.81
CA LEU A 357 27.10 -28.12 -28.89
C LEU A 357 26.06 -27.83 -29.98
N THR A 358 25.81 -28.81 -30.86
CA THR A 358 24.66 -28.75 -31.78
C THR A 358 23.36 -29.05 -31.04
N ASP A 359 22.21 -28.64 -31.58
CA ASP A 359 20.91 -28.90 -30.95
C ASP A 359 20.63 -30.40 -30.77
N GLU A 360 21.08 -31.24 -31.71
CA GLU A 360 21.00 -32.70 -31.59
C GLU A 360 21.82 -33.22 -30.41
N GLN A 361 23.05 -32.72 -30.22
CA GLN A 361 23.89 -33.10 -29.10
C GLN A 361 23.32 -32.62 -27.77
N LYS A 362 22.70 -31.43 -27.73
CA LYS A 362 22.00 -30.94 -26.54
C LYS A 362 20.88 -31.90 -26.16
N GLN A 363 20.03 -32.30 -27.12
CA GLN A 363 18.90 -33.17 -26.84
C GLN A 363 19.34 -34.57 -26.36
N GLU A 364 20.35 -35.16 -27.00
CA GLU A 364 20.91 -36.46 -26.58
C GLU A 364 21.45 -36.39 -25.15
N LEU A 365 22.11 -35.28 -24.82
CA LEU A 365 22.67 -35.04 -23.50
C LEU A 365 21.58 -34.85 -22.44
N ILE A 366 20.51 -34.13 -22.78
CA ILE A 366 19.33 -33.95 -21.95
C ILE A 366 18.68 -35.32 -21.66
N ASP A 367 18.44 -36.13 -22.69
CA ASP A 367 17.80 -37.44 -22.53
C ASP A 367 18.68 -38.38 -21.69
N TYR A 368 20.00 -38.40 -21.92
CA TYR A 368 20.94 -39.20 -21.13
C TYR A 368 20.97 -38.77 -19.66
N ALA A 369 21.13 -37.47 -19.39
CA ALA A 369 21.19 -36.96 -18.02
C ALA A 369 19.88 -37.22 -17.28
N SER A 370 18.73 -37.06 -17.94
CA SER A 370 17.42 -37.36 -17.36
C SER A 370 17.28 -38.82 -16.98
N ALA A 371 17.67 -39.74 -17.88
CA ALA A 371 17.58 -41.17 -17.63
C ALA A 371 18.48 -41.60 -16.46
N VAL A 372 19.71 -41.09 -16.40
CA VAL A 372 20.66 -41.43 -15.32
C VAL A 372 20.22 -40.82 -13.98
N MET A 373 19.81 -39.55 -13.98
CA MET A 373 19.52 -38.83 -12.74
C MET A 373 18.20 -39.26 -12.11
N LEU A 374 17.19 -39.64 -12.90
CA LEU A 374 15.87 -40.04 -12.40
C LEU A 374 15.70 -41.55 -12.20
N GLY A 375 16.46 -42.39 -12.91
CA GLY A 375 16.30 -43.85 -12.88
C GLY A 375 16.84 -44.55 -11.62
N ASN A 376 16.98 -45.88 -11.65
CA ASN A 376 17.32 -46.78 -10.52
C ASN A 376 18.73 -46.59 -9.93
N LEU A 377 19.01 -45.41 -9.40
CA LEU A 377 20.24 -45.04 -8.72
C LEU A 377 19.89 -44.34 -7.40
N PRO A 378 20.76 -44.44 -6.37
CA PRO A 378 20.48 -43.81 -5.09
C PRO A 378 20.38 -42.30 -5.26
N LYS A 379 19.28 -41.72 -4.78
CA LYS A 379 18.95 -40.31 -4.85
C LYS A 379 19.43 -39.63 -3.58
N THR A 380 19.99 -38.44 -3.73
CA THR A 380 20.33 -37.61 -2.57
C THR A 380 19.05 -36.99 -2.05
N VAL A 381 18.86 -37.04 -0.74
CA VAL A 381 17.61 -36.59 -0.08
C VAL A 381 17.90 -35.58 1.02
N PHE A 382 19.11 -35.70 1.60
CA PHE A 382 19.67 -34.73 2.52
C PHE A 382 21.06 -34.32 2.07
N ALA A 383 21.32 -33.03 2.08
CA ALA A 383 22.58 -32.44 1.67
C ALA A 383 22.97 -31.30 2.62
N ALA A 384 24.27 -31.08 2.77
CA ALA A 384 24.81 -30.03 3.61
C ALA A 384 25.97 -29.32 2.91
N SER A 385 26.14 -28.03 3.16
CA SER A 385 27.26 -27.25 2.64
C SER A 385 27.77 -26.31 3.73
N ASP A 386 29.07 -26.39 4.01
CA ASP A 386 29.76 -25.39 4.83
C ASP A 386 30.14 -24.21 3.91
N LEU A 387 29.44 -23.09 4.06
CA LEU A 387 29.77 -21.85 3.36
C LEU A 387 30.88 -21.11 4.13
N PRO A 388 31.58 -20.14 3.50
CA PRO A 388 32.70 -19.45 4.14
C PRO A 388 32.39 -18.79 5.49
N GLN A 389 31.15 -18.36 5.70
CA GLN A 389 30.74 -17.70 6.95
C GLN A 389 29.51 -18.36 7.62
N GLY A 390 28.82 -19.27 6.94
CA GLY A 390 27.55 -19.84 7.41
C GLY A 390 27.38 -21.30 6.96
N ARG A 391 26.27 -21.94 7.34
CA ARG A 391 25.93 -23.29 6.90
C ARG A 391 24.65 -23.31 6.10
N LEU A 392 24.59 -24.22 5.15
CA LEU A 392 23.39 -24.55 4.40
C LEU A 392 23.06 -26.02 4.63
N PHE A 393 21.84 -26.32 5.05
CA PHE A 393 21.31 -27.68 5.03
C PHE A 393 20.12 -27.72 4.08
N LEU A 394 20.05 -28.77 3.28
CA LEU A 394 19.02 -29.00 2.27
C LEU A 394 18.34 -30.34 2.56
N SER A 395 17.03 -30.33 2.50
CA SER A 395 16.18 -31.53 2.47
C SER A 395 15.22 -31.43 1.29
N SER A 396 14.98 -32.55 0.63
CA SER A 396 14.00 -32.62 -0.46
C SER A 396 12.56 -32.88 -0.01
N ASP A 397 12.31 -32.85 1.30
CA ASP A 397 10.98 -33.02 1.88
C ASP A 397 10.86 -32.09 3.10
N ALA A 398 9.75 -31.37 3.25
CA ALA A 398 9.43 -30.60 4.46
C ALA A 398 8.62 -31.43 5.46
N SER A 399 7.90 -32.44 4.97
CA SER A 399 6.95 -33.22 5.75
C SER A 399 7.61 -34.11 6.80
N PHE A 400 8.91 -34.46 6.65
CA PHE A 400 9.66 -35.20 7.67
C PHE A 400 9.73 -34.48 9.02
N LEU A 401 9.49 -33.16 9.03
CA LEU A 401 9.41 -32.31 10.20
C LEU A 401 7.98 -32.06 10.70
N ASN A 402 6.98 -32.65 10.05
CA ASN A 402 5.59 -32.53 10.46
C ASN A 402 5.35 -33.29 11.77
N ASN A 403 4.34 -32.83 12.51
CA ASN A 403 3.92 -33.37 13.80
C ASN A 403 3.73 -34.89 13.75
N GLN A 404 3.11 -35.42 12.68
CA GLN A 404 2.90 -36.85 12.51
C GLN A 404 4.19 -37.67 12.48
N LEU A 405 5.19 -37.25 11.71
CA LEU A 405 6.45 -37.99 11.56
C LEU A 405 7.41 -37.75 12.72
N LEU A 406 7.33 -36.60 13.38
CA LEU A 406 8.09 -36.32 14.60
C LEU A 406 7.60 -37.12 15.81
N GLU A 407 6.28 -37.34 15.93
CA GLU A 407 5.70 -38.13 17.03
C GLU A 407 5.87 -39.66 16.84
N ASP A 408 6.15 -40.10 15.60
CA ASP A 408 6.23 -41.53 15.29
C ASP A 408 7.55 -42.16 15.78
N SER A 409 7.46 -42.86 16.90
CA SER A 409 8.58 -43.59 17.52
C SER A 409 9.20 -44.72 16.67
N ARG A 410 8.58 -45.10 15.53
CA ARG A 410 9.16 -46.04 14.57
C ARG A 410 10.36 -45.45 13.84
N PHE A 411 10.40 -44.13 13.71
CA PHE A 411 11.44 -43.40 12.99
C PHE A 411 12.23 -42.49 13.92
N SER A 412 13.32 -41.92 13.40
CA SER A 412 14.23 -41.07 14.17
C SER A 412 14.20 -39.62 13.71
N ASN A 413 13.09 -39.18 13.10
CA ASN A 413 12.91 -37.85 12.54
C ASN A 413 13.20 -36.73 13.54
N ALA A 414 12.67 -36.83 14.77
CA ALA A 414 12.89 -35.84 15.83
C ALA A 414 14.37 -35.70 16.21
N HIS A 415 15.06 -36.82 16.43
CA HIS A 415 16.48 -36.80 16.76
C HIS A 415 17.34 -36.28 15.60
N PHE A 416 16.99 -36.65 14.37
CA PHE A 416 17.68 -36.14 13.18
C PHE A 416 17.50 -34.63 13.03
N ALA A 417 16.29 -34.12 13.25
CA ALA A 417 16.02 -32.68 13.28
C ALA A 417 16.86 -31.95 14.34
N GLU A 418 16.94 -32.47 15.57
CA GLU A 418 17.80 -31.89 16.62
C GLU A 418 19.27 -31.84 16.19
N ASN A 419 19.78 -32.90 15.56
CA ASN A 419 21.14 -32.94 15.04
C ASN A 419 21.40 -31.89 13.96
N ILE A 420 20.43 -31.66 13.06
CA ILE A 420 20.51 -30.61 12.03
C ILE A 420 20.63 -29.24 12.69
N PHE A 421 19.74 -28.89 13.63
CA PHE A 421 19.78 -27.58 14.29
C PHE A 421 21.04 -27.38 15.15
N ASN A 422 21.51 -28.44 15.83
CA ASN A 422 22.78 -28.45 16.53
C ASN A 422 23.95 -28.18 15.57
N TRP A 423 23.94 -28.79 14.37
CA TRP A 423 24.96 -28.51 13.37
C TRP A 423 24.86 -27.08 12.82
N LEU A 424 23.68 -26.60 12.44
CA LEU A 424 23.46 -25.24 11.94
C LEU A 424 23.85 -24.17 12.98
N SER A 425 23.78 -24.48 14.26
CA SER A 425 24.17 -23.58 15.35
C SER A 425 25.68 -23.32 15.46
N TYR A 426 26.53 -24.05 14.74
CA TYR A 426 28.00 -24.07 14.98
C TYR A 426 28.39 -24.44 16.43
N GLY A 427 27.53 -25.16 17.15
CA GLY A 427 27.76 -25.47 18.57
C GLY A 427 27.66 -24.25 19.50
N ASN A 428 27.12 -23.13 19.02
CA ASN A 428 26.81 -21.98 19.86
C ASN A 428 25.76 -22.35 20.92
N SER A 429 25.76 -21.63 22.04
CA SER A 429 24.76 -21.84 23.10
C SER A 429 23.37 -21.48 22.58
N PRO A 430 22.34 -22.35 22.74
CA PRO A 430 20.98 -22.10 22.23
C PRO A 430 20.37 -20.76 22.65
N ASN A 431 20.73 -20.26 23.84
CA ASN A 431 20.28 -18.97 24.37
C ASN A 431 20.63 -17.75 23.51
N ASN A 432 21.71 -17.84 22.73
CA ASN A 432 22.20 -16.73 21.91
C ASN A 432 21.77 -16.86 20.45
N ILE A 433 20.88 -17.82 20.16
CA ILE A 433 20.48 -18.20 18.82
C ILE A 433 18.99 -18.00 18.69
N THR A 434 18.60 -17.29 17.64
CA THR A 434 17.21 -17.23 17.22
C THR A 434 17.03 -18.04 15.94
N ILE A 435 16.08 -18.97 15.98
CA ILE A 435 15.64 -19.74 14.81
C ILE A 435 14.41 -19.06 14.26
N TYR A 436 14.50 -18.62 13.02
CA TYR A 436 13.44 -17.94 12.29
C TYR A 436 12.84 -18.89 11.25
N PHE A 437 11.55 -19.17 11.33
CA PHE A 437 10.80 -19.90 10.30
C PHE A 437 10.15 -18.92 9.35
N ASP A 438 10.32 -19.13 8.04
CA ASP A 438 9.73 -18.30 7.00
C ASP A 438 8.27 -18.72 6.73
N GLU A 439 7.34 -18.10 7.44
CA GLU A 439 5.90 -18.38 7.32
C GLU A 439 5.25 -17.61 6.16
N TYR A 440 5.91 -16.55 5.69
CA TYR A 440 5.40 -15.66 4.65
C TYR A 440 5.36 -16.32 3.27
N HIS A 441 6.31 -17.24 2.99
CA HIS A 441 6.40 -17.96 1.73
C HIS A 441 5.67 -19.31 1.72
N ILE A 442 4.96 -19.65 2.80
CA ILE A 442 4.04 -20.78 2.86
C ILE A 442 2.64 -20.29 2.49
N LYS A 443 2.07 -20.84 1.42
CA LYS A 443 0.69 -20.64 0.95
C LYS A 443 -0.10 -21.93 1.20
N GLN A 444 -1.38 -21.82 1.49
CA GLN A 444 -2.23 -22.98 1.61
C GLN A 444 -2.57 -23.54 0.21
N GLU A 445 -2.61 -24.86 0.11
CA GLU A 445 -3.07 -25.53 -1.12
C GLU A 445 -4.57 -25.31 -1.33
N GLY A 446 -4.96 -24.97 -2.56
CA GLY A 446 -6.35 -24.86 -2.98
C GLY A 446 -7.04 -23.50 -2.77
N PHE A 447 -6.75 -22.74 -1.70
CA PHE A 447 -7.33 -21.40 -1.46
C PHE A 447 -6.41 -20.44 -0.70
N GLU A 448 -6.52 -19.13 -0.96
CA GLU A 448 -5.89 -18.11 -0.10
C GLU A 448 -6.69 -17.98 1.21
N GLU A 449 -6.24 -18.62 2.29
CA GLU A 449 -6.76 -18.33 3.62
C GLU A 449 -6.48 -16.86 3.98
N PHE A 450 -7.55 -16.11 4.24
CA PHE A 450 -7.50 -14.77 4.80
C PHE A 450 -7.18 -14.83 6.31
N SER A 451 -6.04 -15.38 6.68
CA SER A 451 -5.56 -15.30 8.07
C SER A 451 -5.17 -13.85 8.40
N SER A 452 -5.27 -13.45 9.67
CA SER A 452 -4.80 -12.13 10.06
C SER A 452 -3.29 -11.99 9.85
N ALA A 453 -2.54 -13.09 9.99
CA ALA A 453 -1.11 -13.16 9.77
C ALA A 453 -0.78 -12.79 8.32
N TYR A 454 -1.50 -13.38 7.36
CA TYR A 454 -1.36 -13.04 5.94
C TYR A 454 -1.69 -11.56 5.67
N ILE A 455 -2.83 -11.07 6.18
CA ILE A 455 -3.26 -9.70 5.95
C ILE A 455 -2.30 -8.68 6.58
N TYR A 456 -1.80 -8.98 7.79
CA TYR A 456 -0.77 -8.21 8.47
C TYR A 456 0.53 -8.21 7.66
N GLY A 457 0.97 -9.40 7.22
CA GLY A 457 2.14 -9.61 6.38
C GLY A 457 2.11 -8.78 5.11
N VAL A 458 0.99 -8.84 4.38
CA VAL A 458 0.73 -8.03 3.18
C VAL A 458 0.77 -6.53 3.52
N PHE A 459 0.08 -6.08 4.56
CA PHE A 459 0.01 -4.65 4.91
C PHE A 459 1.39 -4.11 5.34
N ILE A 460 2.09 -4.81 6.23
CA ILE A 460 3.44 -4.43 6.65
C ILE A 460 4.43 -4.56 5.51
N GLY A 461 4.28 -5.55 4.63
CA GLY A 461 5.04 -5.67 3.39
C GLY A 461 4.93 -4.40 2.55
N TYR A 462 3.71 -3.87 2.33
CA TYR A 462 3.50 -2.61 1.65
C TYR A 462 4.10 -1.41 2.38
N VAL A 463 3.91 -1.33 3.70
CA VAL A 463 4.48 -0.22 4.50
C VAL A 463 5.99 -0.24 4.40
N ASN A 464 6.60 -1.42 4.54
CA ASN A 464 8.04 -1.62 4.41
C ASN A 464 8.50 -1.25 3.01
N TRP A 465 7.87 -1.76 1.95
CA TRP A 465 8.21 -1.43 0.57
C TRP A 465 8.10 0.07 0.28
N MET A 466 7.00 0.71 0.69
CA MET A 466 6.82 2.16 0.55
C MET A 466 7.88 2.95 1.34
N SER A 467 8.26 2.47 2.52
CA SER A 467 9.28 3.12 3.36
C SER A 467 10.71 2.90 2.84
N SER A 468 10.97 1.77 2.19
CA SER A 468 12.27 1.41 1.62
C SER A 468 12.48 2.02 0.23
N SER A 469 11.42 2.48 -0.44
CA SER A 469 11.52 3.19 -1.71
C SER A 469 12.11 4.59 -1.52
N ALA A 470 13.31 4.81 -2.07
CA ALA A 470 14.01 6.10 -2.00
C ALA A 470 13.20 7.28 -2.57
N ILE A 471 12.39 7.04 -3.61
CA ILE A 471 11.54 8.06 -4.23
C ILE A 471 10.38 8.43 -3.30
N LEU A 472 9.71 7.43 -2.72
CA LEU A 472 8.59 7.64 -1.82
C LEU A 472 9.04 8.27 -0.50
N ALA A 473 10.23 7.94 0.00
CA ALA A 473 10.80 8.57 1.19
C ALA A 473 10.89 10.11 1.07
N TRP A 474 11.23 10.62 -0.12
CA TRP A 474 11.21 12.06 -0.39
C TRP A 474 9.80 12.63 -0.58
N LEU A 475 8.90 11.89 -1.22
CA LEU A 475 7.55 12.35 -1.55
C LEU A 475 6.62 12.36 -0.33
N TYR A 476 6.79 11.40 0.59
CA TYR A 476 5.90 11.16 1.72
C TYR A 476 5.77 12.37 2.67
N PRO A 477 6.86 13.07 3.07
CA PRO A 477 6.75 14.30 3.86
C PRO A 477 5.87 15.36 3.19
N PHE A 478 5.96 15.54 1.86
CA PHE A 478 5.14 16.53 1.15
C PHE A 478 3.67 16.13 1.12
N ILE A 479 3.36 14.86 0.87
CA ILE A 479 1.98 14.35 0.90
C ILE A 479 1.42 14.48 2.31
N ALA A 480 2.18 14.10 3.34
CA ALA A 480 1.80 14.19 4.73
C ALA A 480 1.54 15.65 5.15
N ILE A 481 2.42 16.59 4.81
CA ILE A 481 2.23 18.02 5.08
C ILE A 481 1.02 18.58 4.32
N SER A 482 0.86 18.21 3.04
CA SER A 482 -0.27 18.63 2.20
C SER A 482 -1.61 18.15 2.74
N THR A 483 -1.67 16.89 3.18
CA THR A 483 -2.88 16.31 3.78
C THR A 483 -3.08 16.88 5.19
N LEU A 484 -2.11 16.80 6.09
CA LEU A 484 -2.21 17.35 7.45
C LEU A 484 -2.59 18.84 7.45
N SER A 485 -2.01 19.68 6.60
CA SER A 485 -2.35 21.11 6.53
C SER A 485 -3.80 21.38 6.11
N ARG A 486 -4.44 20.47 5.36
CA ARG A 486 -5.87 20.55 5.02
C ARG A 486 -6.77 20.11 6.18
N TRP A 487 -6.26 19.25 7.06
CA TRP A 487 -7.01 18.63 8.16
C TRP A 487 -6.75 19.28 9.53
N LEU A 488 -5.60 19.92 9.71
CA LEU A 488 -5.30 20.73 10.89
C LEU A 488 -6.36 21.84 10.99
N PRO A 489 -6.93 22.05 12.19
CA PRO A 489 -7.88 23.12 12.39
C PRO A 489 -7.18 24.42 12.00
N LYS A 490 -7.70 25.07 10.95
CA LYS A 490 -7.23 26.41 10.57
C LYS A 490 -7.37 27.30 11.79
N ASP A 491 -6.31 28.04 12.11
CA ASP A 491 -6.24 28.98 13.24
C ASP A 491 -7.64 29.46 13.63
N PRO A 492 -8.09 29.23 14.87
CA PRO A 492 -9.45 29.59 15.28
C PRO A 492 -9.73 31.06 14.95
N GLU A 493 -8.73 31.94 15.07
CA GLU A 493 -8.82 33.33 14.62
C GLU A 493 -9.05 33.51 13.11
N LYS A 494 -8.32 32.77 12.26
CA LYS A 494 -8.49 32.86 10.80
C LYS A 494 -9.82 32.24 10.37
N ALA A 495 -10.27 31.19 11.06
CA ALA A 495 -11.58 30.57 10.84
C ALA A 495 -12.73 31.49 11.29
N LEU A 496 -12.60 32.16 12.44
CA LEU A 496 -13.51 33.18 12.94
C LEU A 496 -13.57 34.37 11.99
N LYS A 497 -12.42 34.97 11.63
CA LYS A 497 -12.35 36.06 10.65
C LYS A 497 -12.97 35.69 9.30
N LYS A 498 -12.84 34.44 8.85
CA LYS A 498 -13.45 33.96 7.59
C LYS A 498 -14.96 33.71 7.73
N LYS A 499 -15.43 33.27 8.90
CA LYS A 499 -16.86 33.14 9.23
C LYS A 499 -17.51 34.51 9.39
N GLU A 500 -16.88 35.45 10.08
CA GLU A 500 -17.30 36.86 10.20
C GLU A 500 -17.36 37.53 8.82
N LYS A 501 -16.34 37.38 7.97
CA LYS A 501 -16.37 37.89 6.58
C LYS A 501 -17.50 37.28 5.75
N LYS A 502 -17.85 36.01 5.97
CA LYS A 502 -18.97 35.34 5.29
C LYS A 502 -20.32 35.75 5.87
N ALA A 503 -20.44 35.90 7.19
CA ALA A 503 -21.63 36.39 7.88
C ALA A 503 -21.91 37.84 7.49
N ALA A 504 -20.92 38.73 7.55
CA ALA A 504 -21.02 40.11 7.09
C ALA A 504 -21.36 40.23 5.60
N LYS A 505 -20.89 39.30 4.75
CA LYS A 505 -21.32 39.25 3.33
C LYS A 505 -22.77 38.78 3.16
N LYS A 506 -23.23 37.85 3.99
CA LYS A 506 -24.57 37.27 3.92
C LYS A 506 -25.61 38.24 4.52
N GLU A 507 -25.26 38.90 5.61
CA GLU A 507 -26.02 39.98 6.25
C GLU A 507 -26.11 41.20 5.34
N LYS A 508 -25.02 41.63 4.69
CA LYS A 508 -25.09 42.67 3.63
C LYS A 508 -25.95 42.28 2.43
N GLY A 509 -26.05 40.99 2.09
CA GLY A 509 -26.92 40.51 1.00
C GLY A 509 -28.39 40.38 1.40
N GLU A 510 -28.66 39.97 2.64
CA GLU A 510 -30.01 39.85 3.22
C GLU A 510 -30.57 41.22 3.63
N ASP A 511 -29.75 42.15 4.11
CA ASP A 511 -30.12 43.54 4.33
C ASP A 511 -30.34 44.27 3.01
N ALA A 512 -29.52 44.04 1.97
CA ALA A 512 -29.78 44.61 0.64
C ALA A 512 -31.08 44.09 0.00
N THR A 513 -31.53 42.87 0.34
CA THR A 513 -32.80 42.31 -0.15
C THR A 513 -33.98 42.72 0.73
N LYS A 514 -33.83 42.82 2.06
CA LYS A 514 -34.86 43.36 2.96
C LYS A 514 -35.05 44.88 2.81
N PHE A 515 -33.99 45.66 2.51
CA PHE A 515 -34.10 47.08 2.17
C PHE A 515 -34.76 47.31 0.79
N ARG A 516 -34.49 46.44 -0.21
CA ARG A 516 -35.14 46.53 -1.52
C ARG A 516 -36.66 46.34 -1.46
N ILE A 517 -37.16 45.57 -0.50
CA ILE A 517 -38.59 45.29 -0.35
C ILE A 517 -39.29 46.38 0.48
N LYS A 518 -38.58 47.10 1.36
CA LYS A 518 -39.18 48.15 2.22
C LYS A 518 -39.13 49.58 1.67
N PHE A 519 -38.25 49.91 0.71
CA PHE A 519 -38.20 51.26 0.11
C PHE A 519 -38.19 51.19 -1.42
N GLY A 520 -39.39 51.04 -2.00
CA GLY A 520 -39.62 50.96 -3.43
C GLY A 520 -39.38 52.25 -4.23
N SER A 521 -38.71 53.29 -3.70
CA SER A 521 -38.54 54.55 -4.44
C SER A 521 -37.36 55.42 -3.98
N GLU A 522 -36.18 54.85 -3.70
CA GLU A 522 -34.98 55.70 -3.68
C GLU A 522 -34.67 56.14 -5.12
N THR A 523 -35.01 57.38 -5.46
CA THR A 523 -34.71 57.98 -6.75
C THR A 523 -33.21 57.90 -7.02
N ALA A 524 -32.80 57.85 -8.30
CA ALA A 524 -31.38 57.78 -8.68
C ALA A 524 -30.53 58.90 -8.03
N PHE A 525 -31.18 60.02 -7.69
CA PHE A 525 -30.59 61.13 -6.94
C PHE A 525 -30.20 60.74 -5.50
N VAL A 526 -31.08 60.08 -4.74
CA VAL A 526 -30.80 59.62 -3.36
C VAL A 526 -29.66 58.62 -3.35
N LYS A 527 -29.65 57.68 -4.31
CA LYS A 527 -28.54 56.72 -4.47
C LYS A 527 -27.22 57.41 -4.78
N LYS A 528 -27.24 58.45 -5.62
CA LYS A 528 -26.05 59.22 -5.98
C LYS A 528 -25.54 60.05 -4.80
N ILE A 529 -26.42 60.69 -4.02
CA ILE A 529 -26.04 61.40 -2.78
C ILE A 529 -25.42 60.45 -1.77
N LYS A 530 -26.02 59.26 -1.55
CA LYS A 530 -25.49 58.26 -0.62
C LYS A 530 -24.12 57.76 -1.04
N SER A 531 -23.92 57.49 -2.33
CA SER A 531 -22.61 57.14 -2.87
C SER A 531 -21.57 58.25 -2.74
N LEU A 532 -21.97 59.52 -2.85
CA LEU A 532 -21.07 60.66 -2.69
C LEU A 532 -20.72 60.90 -1.22
N ARG A 533 -21.67 60.65 -0.29
CA ARG A 533 -21.43 60.64 1.16
C ARG A 533 -20.42 59.57 1.56
N GLU A 534 -20.53 58.35 1.02
CA GLU A 534 -19.57 57.26 1.27
C GLU A 534 -18.16 57.56 0.75
N LYS A 535 -18.04 58.43 -0.26
CA LYS A 535 -16.74 58.86 -0.83
C LYS A 535 -16.21 60.15 -0.20
N SER A 536 -16.91 60.72 0.79
CA SER A 536 -16.61 62.02 1.42
C SER A 536 -16.46 63.18 0.43
N ASP A 537 -17.10 63.11 -0.75
CA ASP A 537 -17.07 64.19 -1.75
C ASP A 537 -18.34 65.03 -1.65
N PHE A 538 -18.35 65.94 -0.69
CA PHE A 538 -19.51 66.77 -0.33
C PHE A 538 -19.76 67.94 -1.30
N ASN A 539 -18.80 68.26 -2.18
CA ASN A 539 -18.93 69.37 -3.11
C ASN A 539 -19.98 69.10 -4.20
N GLU A 540 -19.93 67.89 -4.78
CA GLU A 540 -20.78 67.55 -5.92
C GLU A 540 -22.29 67.50 -5.55
N PRO A 541 -22.72 66.93 -4.41
CA PRO A 541 -24.13 66.99 -3.99
C PRO A 541 -24.66 68.41 -3.79
N VAL A 542 -23.89 69.28 -3.14
CA VAL A 542 -24.25 70.69 -2.90
C VAL A 542 -24.37 71.44 -4.24
N LEU A 543 -23.42 71.24 -5.15
CA LEU A 543 -23.48 71.84 -6.48
C LEU A 543 -24.64 71.31 -7.31
N MET A 544 -25.00 70.03 -7.19
CA MET A 544 -26.17 69.46 -7.87
C MET A 544 -27.48 70.12 -7.41
N LEU A 545 -27.63 70.37 -6.10
CA LEU A 545 -28.78 71.07 -5.53
C LEU A 545 -28.79 72.55 -5.93
N TYR A 546 -27.65 73.23 -5.84
CA TYR A 546 -27.53 74.64 -6.24
C TYR A 546 -27.82 74.85 -7.73
N ARG A 547 -27.33 73.96 -8.61
CA ARG A 547 -27.70 73.97 -10.04
C ARG A 547 -29.20 73.77 -10.26
N ARG A 548 -29.92 73.08 -9.36
CA ARG A 548 -31.38 72.96 -9.43
C ARG A 548 -32.06 74.29 -9.09
N ILE A 549 -31.56 75.00 -8.06
CA ILE A 549 -32.04 76.34 -7.67
C ILE A 549 -31.75 77.35 -8.79
N LEU A 550 -30.52 77.41 -9.31
CA LEU A 550 -30.14 78.28 -10.42
C LEU A 550 -31.00 78.07 -11.68
N ARG A 551 -31.29 76.80 -12.04
CA ARG A 551 -32.17 76.52 -13.18
C ARG A 551 -33.59 77.05 -12.98
N ARG A 552 -34.09 77.07 -11.75
CA ARG A 552 -35.41 77.65 -11.44
C ARG A 552 -35.35 79.18 -11.37
N LEU A 553 -34.29 79.74 -10.78
CA LEU A 553 -34.05 81.19 -10.78
C LEU A 553 -33.96 81.75 -12.20
N ASN A 554 -33.25 81.09 -13.10
CA ASN A 554 -33.17 81.51 -14.50
C ASN A 554 -34.54 81.51 -15.19
N ARG A 555 -35.45 80.60 -14.84
CA ARG A 555 -36.83 80.62 -15.36
C ARG A 555 -37.64 81.82 -14.84
N LEU A 556 -37.35 82.28 -13.63
CA LEU A 556 -38.02 83.44 -13.03
C LEU A 556 -37.42 84.77 -13.51
N LEU A 557 -36.11 84.79 -13.79
CA LEU A 557 -35.38 85.98 -14.27
C LEU A 557 -35.57 86.26 -15.76
N GLY A 558 -36.01 85.27 -16.55
CA GLY A 558 -36.13 85.39 -18.00
C GLY A 558 -34.76 85.50 -18.67
N ASP A 559 -34.55 86.52 -19.51
CA ASP A 559 -33.31 86.73 -20.28
C ASP A 559 -32.19 87.43 -19.48
N LYS A 560 -32.41 87.77 -18.21
CA LYS A 560 -31.39 88.43 -17.37
C LYS A 560 -30.42 87.40 -16.80
N GLU A 561 -29.13 87.71 -16.86
CA GLU A 561 -28.10 86.86 -16.25
C GLU A 561 -28.29 86.77 -14.72
N PRO A 562 -28.11 85.58 -14.12
CA PRO A 562 -28.26 85.35 -12.69
C PRO A 562 -27.04 85.88 -11.91
N THR A 563 -26.90 87.19 -11.86
CA THR A 563 -25.97 87.87 -10.93
C THR A 563 -26.59 87.97 -9.55
N THR A 564 -25.76 88.03 -8.50
CA THR A 564 -26.21 88.10 -7.10
C THR A 564 -27.21 89.25 -6.89
N ASP A 565 -26.98 90.42 -7.51
CA ASP A 565 -27.90 91.56 -7.43
C ASP A 565 -29.24 91.34 -8.14
N ASN A 566 -29.22 90.66 -9.30
CA ASN A 566 -30.44 90.33 -10.03
C ASN A 566 -31.29 89.30 -9.27
N ILE A 567 -30.65 88.34 -8.61
CA ILE A 567 -31.35 87.34 -7.79
C ILE A 567 -31.95 87.99 -6.55
N ILE A 568 -31.22 88.88 -5.88
CA ILE A 568 -31.72 89.57 -4.69
C ILE A 568 -32.87 90.51 -5.01
N SER A 569 -32.79 91.26 -6.12
CA SER A 569 -33.90 92.10 -6.58
C SER A 569 -35.14 91.28 -6.97
N LEU A 570 -34.94 90.08 -7.51
CA LEU A 570 -36.04 89.14 -7.75
C LEU A 570 -36.63 88.58 -6.44
N ILE A 571 -35.82 88.26 -5.44
CA ILE A 571 -36.34 87.83 -4.12
C ILE A 571 -37.11 88.98 -3.46
N ARG A 572 -36.64 90.22 -3.56
CA ARG A 572 -37.36 91.42 -3.07
C ARG A 572 -38.71 91.60 -3.74
N SER A 573 -38.81 91.35 -5.05
CA SER A 573 -40.07 91.51 -5.78
C SER A 573 -41.02 90.31 -5.64
N ALA A 574 -40.50 89.11 -5.42
CA ALA A 574 -41.27 87.87 -5.33
C ALA A 574 -41.69 87.50 -3.90
N SER A 575 -40.94 87.92 -2.88
CA SER A 575 -41.23 87.55 -1.49
C SER A 575 -42.34 88.41 -0.90
N LYS A 576 -43.25 87.77 -0.15
CA LYS A 576 -44.33 88.46 0.59
C LYS A 576 -43.88 89.04 1.94
N LYS A 577 -42.62 88.85 2.32
CA LYS A 577 -42.04 89.29 3.60
C LYS A 577 -41.06 90.43 3.34
N GLU A 578 -41.08 91.46 4.20
CA GLU A 578 -40.07 92.52 4.13
C GLU A 578 -38.68 91.93 4.43
N ILE A 579 -37.74 92.11 3.49
CA ILE A 579 -36.36 91.65 3.63
C ILE A 579 -35.61 92.66 4.48
N THR A 580 -35.08 92.23 5.63
CA THR A 580 -34.26 93.11 6.47
C THR A 580 -32.88 93.31 5.85
N ALA A 581 -32.18 94.39 6.21
CA ALA A 581 -30.81 94.63 5.74
C ALA A 581 -29.85 93.46 6.08
N LYS A 582 -30.13 92.73 7.17
CA LYS A 582 -29.35 91.55 7.58
C LYS A 582 -29.57 90.34 6.67
N ASP A 583 -30.79 90.14 6.20
CA ASP A 583 -31.12 89.05 5.28
C ASP A 583 -30.48 89.27 3.90
N ASP A 584 -30.36 90.54 3.47
CA ASP A 584 -29.68 90.90 2.21
C ASP A 584 -28.20 90.50 2.23
N VAL A 585 -27.51 90.81 3.34
CA VAL A 585 -26.10 90.45 3.54
C VAL A 585 -25.94 88.92 3.53
N ARG A 586 -26.80 88.20 4.26
CA ARG A 586 -26.77 86.73 4.31
C ARG A 586 -27.02 86.09 2.94
N LEU A 587 -27.95 86.63 2.15
CA LEU A 587 -28.21 86.15 0.79
C LEU A 587 -26.99 86.37 -0.13
N ARG A 588 -26.34 87.53 -0.05
CA ARG A 588 -25.11 87.82 -0.81
C ARG A 588 -24.00 86.83 -0.47
N GLU A 589 -23.72 86.67 0.82
CA GLU A 589 -22.70 85.73 1.31
C GLU A 589 -22.96 84.29 0.86
N PHE A 590 -24.23 83.86 0.86
CA PHE A 590 -24.61 82.53 0.37
C PHE A 590 -24.31 82.37 -1.13
N PHE A 591 -24.79 83.29 -1.97
CA PHE A 591 -24.60 83.17 -3.42
C PHE A 591 -23.13 83.31 -3.82
N ASP A 592 -22.37 84.17 -3.13
CA ASP A 592 -20.94 84.32 -3.35
C ASP A 592 -20.19 83.04 -2.97
N THR A 593 -20.51 82.45 -1.80
CA THR A 593 -19.96 81.14 -1.38
C THR A 593 -20.28 80.04 -2.40
N MET A 594 -21.51 79.99 -2.93
CA MET A 594 -21.92 79.01 -3.92
C MET A 594 -21.24 79.22 -5.29
N ASN A 595 -20.99 80.47 -5.67
CA ASN A 595 -20.28 80.82 -6.89
C ASN A 595 -18.78 80.49 -6.79
N GLU A 596 -18.16 80.69 -5.63
CA GLU A 596 -16.79 80.24 -5.34
C GLU A 596 -16.66 78.71 -5.42
N LEU A 597 -17.60 77.97 -4.83
CA LEU A 597 -17.65 76.51 -4.93
C LEU A 597 -17.83 76.04 -6.37
N LYS A 598 -18.65 76.74 -7.17
CA LYS A 598 -18.88 76.43 -8.59
C LYS A 598 -17.65 76.71 -9.45
N ALA A 599 -16.91 77.79 -9.19
CA ALA A 599 -15.71 78.17 -9.92
C ALA A 599 -14.50 77.26 -9.60
N LYS A 600 -14.60 76.39 -8.59
CA LYS A 600 -13.53 75.51 -8.10
C LYS A 600 -12.23 76.23 -7.71
N THR A 601 -12.30 77.54 -7.51
CA THR A 601 -11.11 78.40 -7.46
C THR A 601 -10.46 78.48 -6.09
N ARG A 602 -11.13 78.13 -4.98
CA ARG A 602 -10.50 78.15 -3.62
C ARG A 602 -11.18 77.35 -2.51
N ARG A 603 -12.49 77.11 -2.54
CA ARG A 603 -13.22 76.46 -1.42
C ARG A 603 -13.61 75.02 -1.76
N LYS A 604 -13.34 74.08 -0.84
CA LYS A 604 -13.82 72.69 -0.88
C LYS A 604 -14.43 72.36 0.49
N ILE A 605 -15.58 71.70 0.48
CA ILE A 605 -16.26 71.23 1.67
C ILE A 605 -15.61 69.90 2.09
N TYR A 606 -14.92 69.90 3.23
CA TYR A 606 -14.23 68.71 3.74
C TYR A 606 -14.98 68.03 4.89
N SER A 607 -15.81 68.78 5.63
CA SER A 607 -16.53 68.26 6.79
C SER A 607 -18.02 68.06 6.49
N GLU A 608 -18.61 67.08 7.16
CA GLU A 608 -20.06 66.84 7.11
C GLU A 608 -20.84 67.99 7.77
N GLU A 609 -20.24 68.70 8.73
CA GLU A 609 -20.82 69.87 9.38
C GLU A 609 -20.92 71.05 8.41
N GLU A 610 -19.85 71.39 7.69
CA GLU A 610 -19.88 72.47 6.69
C GLU A 610 -20.87 72.15 5.56
N PHE A 611 -20.99 70.87 5.18
CA PHE A 611 -22.03 70.42 4.25
C PHE A 611 -23.44 70.68 4.78
N LYS A 612 -23.72 70.34 6.05
CA LYS A 612 -25.03 70.54 6.67
C LYS A 612 -25.37 72.02 6.76
N ASP A 613 -24.42 72.86 7.16
CA ASP A 613 -24.63 74.30 7.27
C ASP A 613 -25.00 74.90 5.92
N ILE A 614 -24.24 74.59 4.86
CA ILE A 614 -24.54 75.06 3.50
C ILE A 614 -25.87 74.49 2.99
N PHE A 615 -26.21 73.24 3.33
CA PHE A 615 -27.49 72.65 2.99
C PHE A 615 -28.66 73.36 3.66
N PHE A 616 -28.53 73.71 4.95
CA PHE A 616 -29.56 74.45 5.68
C PHE A 616 -29.72 75.87 5.15
N GLU A 617 -28.62 76.57 4.83
CA GLU A 617 -28.67 77.86 4.15
C GLU A 617 -29.40 77.74 2.80
N MET A 618 -29.12 76.69 2.04
CA MET A 618 -29.77 76.47 0.75
C MET A 618 -31.27 76.18 0.88
N THR A 619 -31.71 75.46 1.91
CA THR A 619 -33.15 75.31 2.21
C THR A 619 -33.78 76.63 2.62
N TRP A 620 -33.09 77.43 3.41
CA TRP A 620 -33.57 78.75 3.83
C TRP A 620 -33.75 79.70 2.63
N VAL A 621 -32.78 79.75 1.69
CA VAL A 621 -32.90 80.53 0.45
C VAL A 621 -34.02 80.01 -0.45
N ALA A 622 -34.22 78.69 -0.49
CA ALA A 622 -35.29 78.08 -1.27
C ALA A 622 -36.69 78.46 -0.77
N ASP A 623 -36.87 78.51 0.56
CA ASP A 623 -38.13 78.91 1.19
C ASP A 623 -38.51 80.35 0.84
N TRP A 624 -37.52 81.27 0.80
CA TRP A 624 -37.73 82.65 0.34
C TRP A 624 -38.23 82.74 -1.11
N LEU A 625 -37.82 81.79 -1.94
CA LEU A 625 -38.23 81.70 -3.35
C LEU A 625 -39.48 80.84 -3.55
N ASN A 626 -40.12 80.35 -2.47
CA ASN A 626 -41.21 79.36 -2.51
C ASN A 626 -40.86 78.12 -3.36
N LEU A 627 -39.59 77.71 -3.33
CA LEU A 627 -39.10 76.56 -4.06
C LEU A 627 -39.12 75.33 -3.15
N ASN A 628 -40.03 74.38 -3.39
CA ASN A 628 -39.89 73.03 -2.83
C ASN A 628 -38.60 72.40 -3.41
N VAL A 629 -37.53 72.38 -2.60
CA VAL A 629 -36.20 71.88 -3.01
C VAL A 629 -36.05 70.37 -2.79
N ILE A 630 -36.98 69.75 -2.06
CA ILE A 630 -37.09 68.30 -1.93
C ILE A 630 -38.22 67.81 -2.83
#